data_AF-E6Q2N5-F1
#
_entry.id   AF-E6Q2N5-F1
#
_cell.length_a   1.000
_cell.length_b   1.000
_cell.length_c   1.000
_cell.angle_alpha   90.00
_cell.angle_beta   90.00
_cell.angle_gamma   90.00
#
_symmetry.space_group_name_H-M   'P 1'
#
loop_
_entity.id
_entity.type
_entity.pdbx_description
1 polymer ?
#
loop_
_entity_poly.entity_id
_entity_poly.type
_entity_poly.pdbx_seq_one_letter_code
_entity_poly.pdbx_strand_id
1 'polypeptide(L)'
;MEADLRTLYERADGFHFSESTIRSLHERVGKALEGGSPTREMEVEYRRALLRYFASFDTQTRMQLRDLDRRLAELAQAQLNFSAERNVAVRRLENIGRMLGMLDGATA
;
A
#
# COMPACT_ATOMS: atom_id res chain seq x y z
N MET A 1 3.55 -14.63 -26.66
CA MET A 1 3.15 -13.58 -27.61
C MET A 1 3.81 -12.30 -27.12
N GLU A 2 4.84 -11.83 -27.81
CA GLU A 2 5.55 -10.60 -27.42
C GLU A 2 4.62 -9.41 -27.70
N ALA A 3 4.22 -8.65 -26.67
CA ALA A 3 3.33 -7.50 -26.86
C ALA A 3 4.03 -6.47 -27.74
N ASP A 4 3.40 -5.96 -28.80
CA ASP A 4 4.01 -4.96 -29.67
C ASP A 4 4.23 -3.61 -28.95
N LEU A 5 5.07 -2.75 -29.54
CA LEU A 5 5.44 -1.46 -28.95
C LEU A 5 4.23 -0.55 -28.68
N ARG A 6 3.22 -0.57 -29.58
CA ARG A 6 2.02 0.25 -29.45
C ARG A 6 1.18 -0.19 -28.27
N THR A 7 0.97 -1.49 -28.12
CA THR A 7 0.28 -2.09 -26.98
C THR A 7 0.97 -1.75 -25.67
N LEU A 8 2.31 -1.82 -25.63
CA LEU A 8 3.06 -1.43 -24.43
C LEU A 8 2.90 0.05 -24.11
N TYR A 9 2.97 0.92 -25.13
CA TYR A 9 2.79 2.35 -24.96
C TYR A 9 1.39 2.69 -24.43
N GLU A 10 0.32 2.16 -25.03
CA GLU A 10 -1.06 2.39 -24.61
C GLU A 10 -1.32 1.92 -23.17
N ARG A 11 -0.71 0.80 -22.76
CA ARG A 11 -0.81 0.32 -21.38
C ARG A 11 -0.02 1.17 -20.40
N ALA A 12 1.15 1.68 -20.83
CA ALA A 12 2.00 2.54 -20.04
C ALA A 12 1.44 3.96 -19.87
N ASP A 13 0.65 4.45 -20.84
CA ASP A 13 0.04 5.79 -20.84
C ASP A 13 -0.91 6.01 -19.65
N GLY A 14 -1.50 4.93 -19.12
CA GLY A 14 -2.31 4.98 -17.90
C GLY A 14 -1.51 5.24 -16.61
N PHE A 15 -0.17 5.30 -16.66
CA PHE A 15 0.68 5.47 -15.48
C PHE A 15 1.34 6.85 -15.44
N HIS A 16 1.36 7.45 -14.24
CA HIS A 16 2.16 8.64 -14.01
C HIS A 16 3.63 8.27 -13.77
N PHE A 17 4.52 8.65 -14.70
CA PHE A 17 5.95 8.44 -14.58
C PHE A 17 6.62 9.50 -13.70
N SER A 18 6.99 9.12 -12.47
CA SER A 18 7.69 9.99 -11.53
C SER A 18 9.12 10.32 -11.98
N GLU A 19 9.80 9.38 -12.65
CA GLU A 19 11.16 9.56 -13.15
C GLU A 19 11.18 10.32 -14.49
N SER A 20 12.01 11.38 -14.58
CA SER A 20 12.11 12.21 -15.78
C SER A 20 12.63 11.44 -16.99
N THR A 21 13.56 10.51 -16.80
CA THR A 21 14.17 9.73 -17.90
C THR A 21 13.14 8.90 -18.65
N ILE A 22 12.32 8.10 -17.93
CA ILE A 22 11.31 7.26 -18.57
C ILE A 22 10.15 8.09 -19.12
N ARG A 23 9.81 9.21 -18.47
CA ARG A 23 8.81 10.15 -18.98
C ARG A 23 9.21 10.73 -20.34
N SER A 24 10.43 11.27 -20.44
CA SER A 24 10.97 11.78 -21.70
C SER A 24 11.06 10.71 -22.77
N LEU A 25 11.42 9.47 -22.40
CA LEU A 25 11.45 8.35 -23.34
C LEU A 25 10.05 7.95 -23.81
N HIS A 26 9.06 7.93 -22.90
CA HIS A 26 7.66 7.67 -23.22
C HIS A 26 7.10 8.71 -24.19
N GLU A 27 7.35 9.99 -23.96
CA GLU A 27 6.96 11.08 -24.87
C GLU A 27 7.63 10.93 -26.25
N ARG A 28 8.91 10.58 -26.31
CA ARG A 28 9.64 10.32 -27.57
C ARG A 28 9.03 9.15 -28.35
N VAL A 29 8.69 8.06 -27.65
CA VAL A 29 8.05 6.88 -28.25
C VAL A 29 6.66 7.23 -28.76
N GLY A 30 5.86 8.00 -28.01
CA GLY A 30 4.54 8.47 -28.45
C GLY A 30 4.62 9.24 -29.76
N LYS A 31 5.52 10.22 -29.86
CA LYS A 31 5.76 10.98 -31.09
C LYS A 31 6.20 10.09 -32.26
N ALA A 32 7.05 9.09 -32.00
CA ALA A 32 7.50 8.16 -33.03
C ALA A 32 6.38 7.22 -33.51
N LEU A 33 5.48 6.82 -32.61
CA LEU A 33 4.30 6.00 -32.94
C LEU A 33 3.24 6.79 -33.72
N GLU A 34 3.06 8.08 -33.41
CA GLU A 34 2.20 9.00 -34.16
C GLU A 34 2.77 9.29 -35.56
N GLY A 35 4.07 9.54 -35.66
CA GLY A 35 4.77 9.79 -36.92
C GLY A 35 5.08 8.53 -37.75
N GLY A 36 4.66 7.34 -37.29
CA GLY A 36 4.83 6.08 -38.01
C GLY A 36 6.29 5.64 -38.19
N SER A 37 7.22 6.14 -37.38
CA SER A 37 8.67 5.91 -37.53
C SER A 37 9.37 5.41 -36.25
N PRO A 38 8.82 4.43 -35.50
CA PRO A 38 9.53 3.84 -34.37
C PRO A 38 10.72 3.00 -34.85
N THR A 39 11.88 3.16 -34.21
CA THR A 39 13.06 2.33 -34.49
C THR A 39 13.10 1.12 -33.57
N ARG A 40 13.73 0.02 -34.02
CA ARG A 40 13.95 -1.17 -33.19
C ARG A 40 14.79 -0.87 -31.95
N GLU A 41 15.74 0.05 -32.06
CA GLU A 41 16.54 0.49 -30.91
C GLU A 41 15.68 1.19 -29.85
N MET A 42 14.78 2.08 -30.29
CA MET A 42 13.84 2.77 -29.40
C MET A 42 12.90 1.79 -28.70
N GLU A 43 12.42 0.77 -29.43
CA GLU A 43 11.61 -0.30 -28.84
C GLU A 43 12.36 -1.05 -27.74
N VAL A 44 13.61 -1.45 -27.99
CA VAL A 44 14.44 -2.17 -27.01
C VAL A 44 14.75 -1.28 -25.79
N GLU A 45 15.09 -0.01 -26.02
CA GLU A 45 15.33 0.97 -24.97
C GLU A 45 14.10 1.15 -24.08
N TYR A 46 12.94 1.33 -24.70
CA TYR A 46 11.67 1.56 -24.01
C TYR A 46 11.21 0.34 -23.22
N ARG A 47 11.28 -0.87 -23.79
CA ARG A 47 10.99 -2.12 -23.06
C ARG A 47 11.88 -2.26 -21.83
N ARG A 48 13.18 -1.99 -21.95
CA ARG A 48 14.12 -2.06 -20.82
C ARG A 48 13.81 -0.99 -19.77
N ALA A 49 13.44 0.22 -20.18
CA ALA A 49 13.07 1.28 -19.26
C ALA A 49 11.80 0.93 -18.47
N LEU A 50 10.73 0.48 -19.15
CA LEU A 50 9.50 0.03 -18.50
C LEU A 50 9.76 -1.12 -17.53
N LEU A 51 10.55 -2.12 -17.95
CA LEU A 51 10.88 -3.25 -17.08
C LEU A 51 11.57 -2.79 -15.79
N ARG A 52 12.58 -1.90 -15.88
CA ARG A 52 13.27 -1.38 -14.70
C ARG A 52 12.33 -0.56 -13.81
N TYR A 53 11.55 0.33 -14.39
CA TYR A 53 10.63 1.20 -13.66
C TYR A 53 9.60 0.38 -12.89
N PHE A 54 8.88 -0.51 -13.58
CA PHE A 54 7.84 -1.32 -12.94
C PHE A 54 8.39 -2.37 -11.98
N ALA A 55 9.57 -2.96 -12.23
CA ALA A 55 10.19 -3.89 -11.28
C ALA A 55 10.59 -3.21 -9.97
N SER A 56 11.11 -1.98 -10.05
CA SER A 56 11.42 -1.15 -8.88
C SER A 56 10.13 -0.85 -8.09
N PHE A 57 9.09 -0.38 -8.79
CA PHE A 57 7.80 -0.07 -8.18
C PHE A 57 7.12 -1.29 -7.55
N ASP A 58 7.12 -2.46 -8.21
CA ASP A 58 6.56 -3.71 -7.66
C ASP A 58 7.27 -4.09 -6.36
N THR A 59 8.61 -4.04 -6.36
CA THR A 59 9.42 -4.36 -5.17
C THR A 59 9.12 -3.41 -4.02
N GLN A 60 9.13 -2.10 -4.28
CA GLN A 60 8.85 -1.07 -3.26
C GLN A 60 7.43 -1.18 -2.71
N THR A 61 6.44 -1.33 -3.59
CA THR A 61 5.02 -1.43 -3.21
C THR A 61 4.78 -2.68 -2.36
N ARG A 62 5.38 -3.82 -2.71
CA ARG A 62 5.29 -5.05 -1.89
C ARG A 62 5.92 -4.90 -0.52
N MET A 63 7.08 -4.24 -0.43
CA MET A 63 7.72 -3.99 0.86
C MET A 63 6.87 -3.05 1.73
N GLN A 64 6.33 -1.99 1.14
CA GLN A 64 5.44 -1.07 1.83
C GLN A 64 4.17 -1.79 2.32
N LEU A 65 3.57 -2.63 1.50
CA LEU A 65 2.39 -3.42 1.88
C LEU A 65 2.71 -4.34 3.06
N ARG A 66 3.83 -5.07 3.02
CA ARG A 66 4.26 -5.94 4.13
C ARG A 66 4.49 -5.17 5.44
N ASP A 67 5.06 -3.97 5.36
CA ASP A 67 5.26 -3.15 6.56
C ASP A 67 3.92 -2.63 7.11
N LEU A 68 3.00 -2.22 6.24
CA LEU A 68 1.65 -1.81 6.64
C LEU A 68 0.89 -2.97 7.29
N ASP A 69 0.92 -4.17 6.70
CA ASP A 69 0.28 -5.36 7.25
C ASP A 69 0.82 -5.70 8.65
N ARG A 70 2.15 -5.60 8.83
CA ARG A 70 2.78 -5.80 10.15
C ARG A 70 2.29 -4.78 11.17
N ARG A 71 2.25 -3.49 10.82
CA ARG A 71 1.77 -2.43 11.73
C ARG A 71 0.29 -2.60 12.06
N LEU A 72 -0.53 -3.02 11.10
CA LEU A 72 -1.94 -3.32 11.34
C LEU A 72 -2.12 -4.50 12.30
N ALA A 73 -1.30 -5.54 12.17
CA ALA A 73 -1.33 -6.67 13.10
C ALA A 73 -0.92 -6.26 14.52
N GLU A 74 0.11 -5.42 14.67
CA GLU A 74 0.53 -4.87 15.97
C GLU A 74 -0.57 -4.03 16.62
N LEU A 75 -1.24 -3.16 15.86
CA LEU A 75 -2.36 -2.36 16.35
C LEU A 75 -3.56 -3.23 16.75
N ALA A 76 -3.88 -4.26 15.96
CA ALA A 76 -4.96 -5.19 16.30
C ALA A 76 -4.68 -5.93 17.62
N GLN A 77 -3.43 -6.38 17.84
CA GLN A 77 -3.05 -7.01 19.10
C GLN A 77 -3.13 -6.03 20.28
N ALA A 78 -2.68 -4.79 20.10
CA ALA A 78 -2.82 -3.76 21.13
C ALA A 78 -4.29 -3.50 21.49
N GLN A 79 -5.17 -3.41 20.49
CA GLN A 79 -6.61 -3.24 20.70
C GLN A 79 -7.22 -4.40 21.49
N LEU A 80 -6.82 -5.65 21.22
CA LEU A 80 -7.24 -6.81 21.99
C LEU A 80 -6.80 -6.71 23.45
N ASN A 81 -5.54 -6.33 23.70
CA ASN A 81 -5.01 -6.16 25.04
C ASN A 81 -5.77 -5.07 25.82
N PHE A 82 -5.97 -3.89 25.23
CA PHE A 82 -6.72 -2.82 25.86
C PHE A 82 -8.19 -3.19 26.12
N SER A 83 -8.80 -3.98 25.23
CA SER A 83 -10.16 -4.49 25.44
C SER A 83 -10.22 -5.44 26.63
N ALA A 84 -9.21 -6.30 26.81
CA ALA A 84 -9.10 -7.18 27.96
C ALA A 84 -8.90 -6.38 29.27
N GLU A 85 -7.99 -5.41 29.28
CA GLU A 85 -7.75 -4.51 30.42
C GLU A 85 -9.01 -3.74 30.81
N ARG A 86 -9.74 -3.21 29.82
CA ARG A 86 -11.03 -2.53 30.04
C ARG A 86 -12.03 -3.47 30.72
N ASN A 87 -12.16 -4.70 30.26
CA ASN A 87 -13.08 -5.67 30.84
C ASN A 87 -12.73 -6.00 32.29
N VAL A 88 -11.44 -6.10 32.62
CA VAL A 88 -10.98 -6.26 34.01
C VAL A 88 -11.35 -5.06 34.86
N ALA A 89 -11.12 -3.84 34.36
CA ALA A 89 -11.45 -2.60 35.07
C ALA A 89 -12.97 -2.48 35.32
N VAL A 90 -13.80 -2.81 34.34
CA VAL A 90 -15.27 -2.85 34.48
C VAL A 90 -15.69 -3.81 35.59
N ARG A 91 -15.21 -5.06 35.57
CA ARG A 91 -15.52 -6.03 36.62
C ARG A 91 -15.06 -5.58 38.00
N ARG A 92 -13.90 -4.91 38.09
CA ARG A 92 -13.40 -4.35 39.34
C ARG A 92 -14.34 -3.27 39.87
N LEU A 93 -14.81 -2.36 39.02
CA LEU A 93 -15.77 -1.33 39.39
C LEU A 93 -17.10 -1.93 39.88
N GLU A 94 -17.63 -2.94 39.18
CA GLU A 94 -18.85 -3.65 39.59
C GLU A 94 -18.69 -4.30 40.98
N ASN A 95 -17.54 -4.93 41.24
CA ASN A 95 -17.27 -5.56 42.53
C ASN A 95 -17.16 -4.53 43.66
N ILE A 96 -16.45 -3.41 43.43
CA ILE A 96 -16.35 -2.33 44.41
C ILE A 96 -17.73 -1.72 44.68
N GLY A 97 -18.50 -1.43 43.63
CA GLY A 97 -19.86 -0.89 43.78
C GLY A 97 -20.77 -1.81 44.60
N ARG A 98 -20.70 -3.13 44.37
CA ARG A 98 -21.43 -4.10 45.19
C ARG A 98 -21.01 -4.07 46.67
N MET A 99 -19.71 -4.01 46.94
CA MET A 99 -19.19 -3.97 48.31
C MET A 99 -19.60 -2.69 49.04
N LEU A 100 -19.49 -1.54 48.37
CA LEU A 100 -19.93 -0.25 48.93
C LEU A 100 -21.43 -0.28 49.27
N GLY A 101 -22.27 -0.79 48.37
CA GLY A 101 -23.70 -0.93 48.64
C GLY A 101 -24.02 -1.84 49.84
N MET A 102 -23.25 -2.93 50.04
CA MET A 102 -23.39 -3.79 51.23
C MET A 102 -22.99 -3.07 52.53
N LEU A 103 -21.93 -2.26 52.50
CA LEU A 103 -21.46 -1.51 53.66
C LEU A 103 -22.42 -0.39 54.05
N ASP A 104 -22.96 0.34 53.08
CA ASP A 104 -23.96 1.38 53.33
C ASP A 104 -25.24 0.78 53.94
N GLY A 105 -25.71 -0.35 53.41
CA GLY A 105 -26.88 -1.05 53.94
C GLY A 105 -26.67 -1.67 55.33
N ALA A 106 -25.43 -1.94 55.74
CA ALA A 106 -25.10 -2.48 57.07
C ALA A 106 -24.92 -1.39 58.14
N THR A 107 -24.78 -0.13 57.73
CA THR A 107 -24.60 1.02 58.63
C THR A 107 -25.84 1.90 58.78
N ALA A 108 -26.91 1.59 58.04
CA ALA A 108 -28.25 2.17 58.17
C ALA A 108 -29.12 1.40 59.19
#